data_AF-A0A8T7ESL9-F1
#
_entry.id   AF-A0A8T7ESL9-F1
#
_cell.length_a   1.000
_cell.length_b   1.000
_cell.length_c   1.000
_cell.angle_alpha   90.00
_cell.angle_beta   90.00
_cell.angle_gamma   90.00
#
_symmetry.space_group_name_H-M   'P 1'
#
loop_
_entity.id
_entity.type
_entity.pdbx_description
1 polymer ?
#
loop_
_entity_poly.entity_id
_entity_poly.type
_entity_poly.pdbx_seq_one_letter_code
_entity_poly.pdbx_strand_id
1 'polypeptide(L)' 'MDELGEHYRQRNVLKVEILPEDVAEAIAFLAGPRSAKTTGAVLSVDGGVSAAYVR' A
#
# COMPACT_ATOMS: atom_id res chain seq x y z
N MET A 1 9.98 -17.59 5.09
CA MET A 1 9.17 -16.42 5.49
C MET A 1 8.86 -16.63 6.96
N ASP A 2 9.01 -15.61 7.80
CA ASP A 2 8.65 -15.74 9.22
C ASP A 2 7.12 -15.91 9.34
N GLU A 3 6.63 -16.66 10.34
CA GLU A 3 5.20 -16.97 10.51
C GLU A 3 4.33 -15.70 10.49
N LEU A 4 4.89 -14.61 11.01
CA LEU A 4 4.24 -13.30 11.04
C LEU A 4 3.99 -12.72 9.64
N GLY A 5 4.96 -12.81 8.74
CA GLY A 5 4.84 -12.29 7.37
C GLY A 5 3.76 -13.05 6.58
N GLU A 6 3.69 -14.36 6.77
CA GLU A 6 2.67 -15.19 6.14
C GLU A 6 1.26 -14.89 6.70
N HIS A 7 1.14 -14.67 8.02
CA HIS A 7 -0.10 -14.23 8.65
C HIS A 7 -0.64 -12.93 8.04
N TYR A 8 0.21 -11.92 7.81
CA TYR A 8 -0.22 -10.66 7.20
C TYR A 8 -0.54 -10.80 5.71
N ARG A 9 0.28 -11.54 4.96
CA ARG A 9 0.04 -11.81 3.53
C ARG A 9 -1.34 -12.41 3.29
N GLN A 10 -1.77 -13.34 4.13
CA GLN A 10 -3.06 -13.99 3.99
C GLN A 10 -4.26 -13.05 4.24
N ARG A 11 -4.05 -11.85 4.80
CA ARG A 11 -5.12 -10.94 5.21
C ARG A 11 -5.41 -9.81 4.23
N ASN A 12 -4.55 -9.60 3.24
CA ASN A 12 -4.82 -8.68 2.15
C ASN A 12 -5.35 -9.42 0.91
N VAL A 13 -6.01 -8.70 -0.01
CA VAL A 13 -6.67 -9.30 -1.19
C VAL A 13 -5.64 -9.84 -2.18
N LEU A 14 -4.53 -9.13 -2.37
CA LEU A 14 -3.51 -9.49 -3.34
C LEU A 14 -2.63 -10.67 -2.92
N LYS A 15 -2.70 -11.07 -1.64
CA LYS A 15 -1.84 -12.10 -1.05
C LYS A 15 -0.35 -11.80 -1.26
N VAL A 16 0.05 -10.55 -1.09
CA VAL A 16 1.46 -10.13 -1.20
C VAL A 16 1.99 -9.65 0.13
N GLU A 17 3.29 -9.77 0.32
CA GLU A 17 3.97 -9.05 1.40
C GLU A 17 4.00 -7.57 1.05
N ILE A 18 3.84 -6.71 2.06
CA ILE A 18 3.95 -5.26 1.91
C ILE A 18 5.13 -4.82 2.78
N LEU A 19 6.10 -4.19 2.14
CA LEU A 19 7.36 -3.79 2.75
C LEU A 19 7.44 -2.25 2.84
N PRO A 20 8.37 -1.70 3.66
CA PRO A 20 8.59 -0.26 3.73
C PRO A 20 8.88 0.40 2.36
N GLU A 21 9.51 -0.33 1.45
CA GLU A 21 9.84 0.11 0.10
C GLU A 21 8.59 0.38 -0.75
N ASP A 22 7.52 -0.39 -0.56
CA ASP A 22 6.26 -0.18 -1.28
C ASP A 22 5.61 1.16 -0.89
N VAL A 23 5.70 1.52 0.39
CA VAL A 23 5.24 2.81 0.90
C VAL A 23 6.13 3.94 0.36
N ALA A 24 7.45 3.72 0.35
CA ALA A 24 8.41 4.69 -0.19
C ALA A 24 8.18 4.97 -1.69
N GLU A 25 7.87 3.94 -2.49
CA GLU A 25 7.54 4.09 -3.90
C GLU A 25 6.26 4.92 -4.11
N ALA A 26 5.22 4.66 -3.32
CA ALA A 26 3.99 5.46 -3.38
C ALA A 26 4.23 6.94 -3.02
N ILE A 27 5.08 7.21 -2.01
CA ILE A 27 5.49 8.56 -1.65
C ILE A 27 6.27 9.20 -2.80
N ALA A 28 7.25 8.49 -3.38
CA ALA A 28 8.06 8.99 -4.49
C ALA A 28 7.18 9.31 -5.72
N PHE A 29 6.19 8.47 -6.01
CA PHE A 29 5.20 8.73 -7.05
C PHE A 29 4.40 10.02 -6.77
N LEU A 30 3.87 10.18 -5.55
CA LEU A 30 3.06 11.34 -5.18
C LEU A 30 3.88 12.63 -5.07
N ALA A 31 5.17 12.55 -4.75
CA ALA A 31 6.09 13.68 -4.73
C ALA A 31 6.64 14.05 -6.12
N GLY A 32 6.49 13.16 -7.11
CA GLY A 32 7.03 13.31 -8.45
C GLY A 32 6.15 14.13 -9.40
N PRO A 33 6.66 14.52 -10.58
CA PRO A 33 5.89 15.28 -11.56
C PRO A 33 4.71 14.48 -12.15
N ARG A 34 4.72 13.15 -12.02
CA ARG A 34 3.66 12.26 -12.53
C ARG A 34 2.32 12.45 -11.82
N SER A 35 2.33 12.93 -10.58
CA SER A 35 1.14 13.20 -9.78
C SER A 35 0.79 14.70 -9.72
N ALA A 36 1.38 15.55 -10.58
CA ALA A 36 1.29 17.01 -10.47
C ALA A 36 -0.13 17.61 -10.48
N LYS A 37 -1.15 16.83 -10.84
CA LYS A 37 -2.56 17.24 -10.84
C LYS A 37 -3.42 16.48 -9.82
N THR A 38 -2.81 15.67 -8.97
CA THR A 38 -3.48 14.90 -7.91
C THR A 38 -3.29 15.62 -6.57
N THR A 39 -4.38 15.87 -5.86
CA THR A 39 -4.37 16.50 -4.52
C THR A 39 -5.56 16.01 -3.70
N GLY A 40 -5.44 16.03 -2.37
CA GLY A 40 -6.51 15.62 -1.45
C GLY A 40 -6.89 14.14 -1.49
N ALA A 41 -6.15 13.31 -2.24
CA ALA A 41 -6.42 11.89 -2.39
C ALA A 41 -5.78 11.07 -1.25
N VAL A 42 -6.44 9.97 -0.87
CA VAL A 42 -5.87 8.93 -0.03
C VAL A 42 -5.49 7.76 -0.93
N LEU A 43 -4.23 7.31 -0.85
CA LEU A 43 -3.72 6.15 -1.56
C LEU A 43 -3.31 5.07 -0.55
N SER A 44 -4.04 3.96 -0.52
CA SER A 44 -3.71 2.81 0.33
C SER A 44 -2.58 1.97 -0.26
N VAL A 45 -1.62 1.57 0.59
CA VAL A 45 -0.52 0.66 0.25
C VAL A 45 -0.53 -0.48 1.26
N ASP A 46 -1.45 -1.41 1.08
CA ASP A 46 -1.74 -2.48 2.07
C ASP A 46 -2.09 -3.83 1.44
N GLY A 47 -2.00 -3.95 0.11
CA GLY A 47 -2.41 -5.14 -0.63
C GLY A 47 -3.94 -5.35 -0.67
N GLY A 48 -4.73 -4.35 -0.25
CA GLY A 48 -6.19 -4.40 -0.19
C GLY A 48 -6.72 -5.03 1.10
N VAL A 49 -6.44 -4.43 2.27
CA VAL A 49 -7.06 -4.87 3.53
C VAL A 49 -8.48 -4.32 3.60
N SER A 50 -9.49 -5.17 3.46
CA SER A 50 -10.90 -4.74 3.31
C SER A 50 -11.45 -3.91 4.47
N ALA A 51 -10.90 -4.09 5.67
CA ALA A 51 -11.26 -3.28 6.83
C ALA A 51 -10.72 -1.84 6.76
N ALA A 52 -9.70 -1.59 5.96
CA ALA A 52 -8.99 -0.31 5.82
C ALA A 52 -9.37 0.46 4.55
N TYR A 53 -10.39 0.00 3.81
CA TYR A 53 -10.86 0.72 2.63
C TYR A 53 -11.38 2.11 3.00
N VAL A 54 -10.90 3.11 2.27
CA VAL A 54 -11.37 4.49 2.37
C VAL A 54 -12.86 4.55 2.00
N ARG A 55 -13.63 5.36 2.72
CA ARG A 55 -15.07 5.56 2.51
C ARG A 55 -15.40 7.05 2.51
#